data_AF-A0A2P5M5H9-F1
#
_entry.id   AF-A0A2P5M5H9-F1
#
_cell.length_a   1.000
_cell.length_b   1.000
_cell.length_c   1.000
_cell.angle_alpha   90.00
_cell.angle_beta   90.00
_cell.angle_gamma   90.00
#
_symmetry.space_group_name_H-M   'P 1'
#
loop_
_entity.id
_entity.type
_entity.pdbx_description
1 polymer ?
#
loop_
_entity_poly.entity_id
_entity_poly.type
_entity_poly.pdbx_seq_one_letter_code
_entity_poly.pdbx_strand_id
1 'polypeptide(L)'
;MNFSSTRKILARTLKYSLLILLVMCLGAIFFGISNNPDNPLTWALSHDDVLRARKILREGSKTRPDQVGTLVLSKDDINLVANYLLNRYSKSAVTIRLKQNYLSFHVTATLPDNFLGKYVNVTFKFSNEDDDNALPVISKFKAGKLLLPSKPAAFVMDRFVRYSSLNQYALLARRYIKSIDITPEQVTLTYHSSRETLLQAKNLLTHGASNQALTPYQEKLADIVANHDPNWRLSLAELLKPLFTLAYERSTLNNAIEENRMVIFTVNEYVNKQETK
;
A
#
# COMPACT_ATOMS: atom_id res chain seq x y z
N MET A 1 41.61 26.65 -33.47
CA MET A 1 40.90 26.24 -32.22
C MET A 1 39.69 25.40 -32.61
N ASN A 2 39.76 24.07 -32.41
CA ASN A 2 39.01 23.09 -33.21
C ASN A 2 37.68 22.65 -32.53
N PHE A 3 36.65 23.52 -32.60
CA PHE A 3 35.33 23.32 -31.95
C PHE A 3 34.51 22.11 -32.49
N SER A 4 34.85 21.56 -33.66
CA SER A 4 34.12 20.43 -34.26
C SER A 4 34.47 19.07 -33.63
N SER A 5 35.71 18.91 -33.16
CA SER A 5 36.20 17.65 -32.57
C SER A 5 35.64 17.44 -31.15
N THR A 6 35.58 18.50 -30.34
CA THR A 6 35.04 18.46 -28.97
C THR A 6 33.55 18.13 -28.94
N ARG A 7 32.72 18.65 -29.86
CA ARG A 7 31.29 18.28 -29.94
C ARG A 7 31.07 16.81 -30.30
N LYS A 8 31.91 16.22 -31.16
CA LYS A 8 31.81 14.79 -31.54
C LYS A 8 32.23 13.87 -30.39
N ILE A 9 33.26 14.24 -29.63
CA ILE A 9 33.72 13.50 -28.44
C ILE A 9 32.68 13.61 -27.31
N LEU A 10 32.11 14.79 -27.08
CA LEU A 10 31.04 14.99 -26.10
C LEU A 10 29.77 14.20 -26.45
N ALA A 11 29.38 14.18 -27.73
CA ALA A 11 28.24 13.39 -28.18
C ALA A 11 28.48 11.87 -28.06
N ARG A 12 29.71 11.40 -28.31
CA ARG A 12 30.06 9.98 -28.10
C ARG A 12 30.06 9.59 -26.63
N THR A 13 30.70 10.38 -25.77
CA THR A 13 30.72 10.13 -24.32
C THR A 13 29.32 10.17 -23.71
N LEU A 14 28.46 11.09 -24.14
CA LEU A 14 27.06 11.13 -23.74
C LEU A 14 26.29 9.88 -24.19
N LYS A 15 26.49 9.42 -25.44
CA LYS A 15 25.86 8.19 -25.95
C LYS A 15 26.32 6.95 -25.17
N TYR A 16 27.61 6.82 -24.88
CA TYR A 16 28.12 5.71 -24.08
C TYR A 16 27.63 5.77 -22.63
N SER A 17 27.58 6.95 -22.03
CA SER A 17 27.01 7.14 -20.69
C SER A 17 25.53 6.72 -20.64
N LEU A 18 24.74 7.13 -21.63
CA LEU A 18 23.33 6.73 -21.76
C LEU A 18 23.19 5.21 -21.97
N LEU A 19 24.03 4.60 -22.80
CA LEU A 19 24.04 3.16 -23.04
C LEU A 19 24.38 2.39 -21.75
N ILE A 20 25.40 2.83 -21.01
CA ILE A 20 25.78 2.22 -19.73
C ILE A 20 24.64 2.33 -18.72
N LEU A 21 23.99 3.50 -18.65
CA LEU A 21 22.82 3.69 -17.78
C LEU A 21 21.67 2.74 -18.16
N LEU A 22 21.38 2.59 -19.46
CA LEU A 22 20.36 1.69 -19.96
C LEU A 22 20.67 0.23 -19.57
N VAL A 23 21.91 -0.22 -19.81
CA VAL A 23 22.35 -1.58 -19.46
C VAL A 23 22.28 -1.80 -17.95
N MET A 24 22.65 -0.81 -17.14
CA MET A 24 22.53 -0.90 -15.69
C MET A 24 21.07 -1.01 -15.24
N CYS A 25 20.16 -0.22 -15.81
CA CYS A 25 18.72 -0.32 -15.55
C CYS A 25 18.15 -1.69 -15.94
N LEU A 26 18.50 -2.20 -17.12
CA LEU A 26 18.06 -3.52 -17.57
C LEU A 26 18.60 -4.63 -16.67
N GLY A 27 19.86 -4.54 -16.27
CA GLY A 27 20.45 -5.45 -15.29
C GLY A 27 19.74 -5.40 -13.95
N ALA A 28 19.40 -4.20 -13.44
CA ALA A 28 18.67 -4.03 -12.19
C ALA A 28 17.27 -4.68 -12.23
N ILE A 29 16.55 -4.53 -13.34
CA ILE A 29 15.24 -5.17 -13.55
C ILE A 29 15.41 -6.69 -13.59
N PHE A 30 16.37 -7.19 -14.38
CA PHE A 30 16.62 -8.62 -14.50
C PHE A 30 17.00 -9.27 -13.17
N PHE A 31 17.85 -8.62 -12.37
CA PHE A 31 18.24 -9.12 -11.05
C PHE A 31 17.17 -8.92 -9.97
N GLY A 32 16.20 -8.04 -10.18
CA GLY A 32 15.09 -7.79 -9.26
C GLY A 32 13.97 -8.83 -9.35
N ILE A 33 13.85 -9.51 -10.50
CA ILE A 33 12.79 -10.47 -10.78
C ILE A 33 13.25 -11.90 -10.46
N SER A 34 12.33 -12.70 -9.92
CA SER A 34 12.54 -14.10 -9.54
C SER A 34 11.39 -14.98 -10.03
N ASN A 35 11.70 -16.24 -10.31
CA ASN A 35 10.69 -17.28 -10.59
C ASN A 35 10.16 -17.95 -9.32
N ASN A 36 10.83 -17.75 -8.18
CA ASN A 36 10.45 -18.33 -6.91
C ASN A 36 10.08 -17.23 -5.90
N PRO A 37 8.94 -17.39 -5.19
CA PRO A 37 8.58 -16.50 -4.11
C PRO A 37 9.46 -16.77 -2.87
N ASP A 38 9.95 -15.71 -2.22
CA ASP A 38 10.73 -15.85 -0.97
C ASP A 38 9.80 -16.13 0.24
N ASN A 39 8.55 -15.67 0.18
CA ASN A 39 7.50 -15.94 1.17
C ASN A 39 6.30 -16.62 0.52
N PRO A 40 5.61 -17.56 1.20
CA PRO A 40 4.41 -18.18 0.66
C PRO A 40 3.30 -17.16 0.46
N LEU A 41 2.72 -17.11 -0.74
CA LEU A 41 1.63 -16.19 -1.14
C LEU A 41 0.25 -16.61 -0.61
N THR A 42 0.22 -17.37 0.47
CA THR A 42 -0.98 -17.99 1.03
C THR A 42 -1.57 -17.20 2.20
N TRP A 43 -1.22 -15.92 2.34
CA TRP A 43 -1.81 -15.10 3.39
C TRP A 43 -3.31 -14.92 3.12
N ALA A 44 -4.13 -15.37 4.07
CA ALA A 44 -5.56 -15.21 4.07
C ALA A 44 -5.97 -14.58 5.41
N LEU A 45 -6.88 -13.60 5.34
CA LEU A 45 -7.38 -12.92 6.53
C LEU A 45 -8.23 -13.89 7.37
N SER A 46 -7.76 -14.21 8.58
CA SER A 46 -8.51 -15.04 9.53
C SER A 46 -9.58 -14.25 10.28
N HIS A 47 -10.53 -14.94 10.90
CA HIS A 47 -11.48 -14.32 11.82
C HIS A 47 -10.77 -13.60 12.98
N ASP A 48 -9.75 -14.24 13.56
CA ASP A 48 -8.95 -13.67 14.65
C ASP A 48 -8.21 -12.41 14.22
N ASP A 49 -7.79 -12.34 12.96
CA ASP A 49 -7.16 -11.15 12.39
C ASP A 49 -8.14 -9.99 12.30
N VAL A 50 -9.39 -10.25 11.93
CA VAL A 50 -10.44 -9.22 11.91
C VAL A 50 -10.69 -8.69 13.33
N LEU A 51 -10.73 -9.57 14.33
CA LEU A 51 -10.89 -9.16 15.73
C LEU A 51 -9.71 -8.31 16.22
N ARG A 52 -8.47 -8.71 15.89
CA ARG A 52 -7.26 -7.93 16.18
C ARG A 52 -7.30 -6.56 15.51
N ALA A 53 -7.58 -6.51 14.21
CA ALA A 53 -7.69 -5.25 13.47
C ALA A 53 -8.74 -4.30 14.09
N ARG A 54 -9.91 -4.82 14.46
CA ARG A 54 -10.95 -4.03 15.15
C ARG A 54 -10.48 -3.51 16.51
N LYS A 55 -9.74 -4.32 17.27
CA LYS A 55 -9.17 -3.91 18.56
C LYS A 55 -8.21 -2.73 18.37
N ILE A 56 -7.28 -2.83 17.43
CA ILE A 56 -6.29 -1.78 17.11
C ILE A 56 -7.01 -0.47 16.73
N LEU A 57 -7.97 -0.54 15.81
CA LEU A 57 -8.74 0.64 15.39
C LEU A 57 -9.52 1.29 16.53
N ARG A 58 -10.11 0.47 17.41
CA ARG A 58 -10.84 0.95 18.58
C ARG A 58 -9.91 1.56 19.63
N GLU A 59 -8.69 1.06 19.79
CA GLU A 59 -7.71 1.65 20.70
C GLU A 59 -7.22 2.99 20.16
N GLY A 60 -6.94 3.08 18.86
CA GLY A 60 -6.57 4.34 18.21
C GLY A 60 -7.67 5.41 18.28
N SER A 61 -8.95 5.02 18.26
CA SER A 61 -10.08 5.95 18.30
C SER A 61 -10.45 6.47 19.71
N LYS A 62 -9.90 5.87 20.78
CA LYS A 62 -10.11 6.33 22.16
C LYS A 62 -9.33 7.60 22.49
N THR A 63 -8.30 7.91 21.70
CA THR A 63 -7.47 9.10 21.93
C THR A 63 -8.29 10.36 21.65
N ARG A 64 -8.46 11.19 22.67
CA ARG A 64 -9.23 12.43 22.56
C ARG A 64 -8.57 13.37 21.54
N PRO A 65 -9.36 14.27 20.91
CA PRO A 65 -8.80 15.36 20.13
C PRO A 65 -7.81 16.17 20.98
N ASP A 66 -6.72 16.57 20.35
CA ASP A 66 -5.64 17.42 20.87
C ASP A 66 -4.82 16.77 21.99
N GLN A 67 -4.82 15.44 22.05
CA GLN A 67 -3.94 14.64 22.92
C GLN A 67 -2.89 13.86 22.13
N VAL A 68 -1.77 13.59 22.80
CA VAL A 68 -0.78 12.64 22.31
C VAL A 68 -1.31 11.24 22.58
N GLY A 69 -1.53 10.48 21.52
CA GLY A 69 -1.90 9.07 21.57
C GLY A 69 -0.67 8.17 21.48
N THR A 70 -0.75 7.02 22.14
CA THR A 70 0.23 5.95 22.01
C THR A 70 -0.48 4.69 21.52
N LEU A 71 0.05 4.08 20.47
CA LEU A 71 -0.44 2.82 19.93
C LEU A 71 0.69 1.80 19.98
N VAL A 72 0.47 0.69 20.67
CA VAL A 72 1.41 -0.42 20.75
C VAL A 72 0.96 -1.49 19.76
N LEU A 73 1.85 -1.85 18.85
CA LEU A 73 1.59 -2.86 17.81
C LEU A 73 2.56 -4.02 17.99
N SER A 74 2.04 -5.22 18.19
CA SER A 74 2.87 -6.42 18.19
C SER A 74 3.40 -6.72 16.79
N LYS A 75 4.42 -7.58 16.68
CA LYS A 75 4.88 -8.12 15.40
C LYS A 75 3.73 -8.64 14.51
N ASP A 76 2.79 -9.35 15.10
CA ASP A 76 1.68 -9.97 14.36
C ASP A 76 0.69 -8.92 13.87
N ASP A 77 0.45 -7.86 14.65
CA ASP A 77 -0.41 -6.74 14.25
C ASP A 77 0.17 -6.01 13.03
N ILE A 78 1.48 -5.76 13.02
CA ILE A 78 2.15 -5.08 11.90
C ILE A 78 2.16 -6.01 10.67
N ASN A 79 2.42 -7.30 10.86
CA ASN A 79 2.34 -8.30 9.78
C ASN A 79 0.94 -8.33 9.16
N LEU A 80 -0.10 -8.34 9.98
CA LEU A 80 -1.49 -8.30 9.55
C LEU A 80 -1.78 -7.05 8.71
N VAL A 81 -1.46 -5.87 9.25
CA VAL A 81 -1.72 -4.60 8.56
C VAL A 81 -0.94 -4.53 7.25
N ALA A 82 0.33 -4.92 7.23
CA ALA A 82 1.15 -4.88 6.02
C ALA A 82 0.67 -5.84 4.93
N ASN A 83 0.31 -7.09 5.30
CA ASN A 83 -0.24 -8.04 4.35
C ASN A 83 -1.60 -7.58 3.81
N TYR A 84 -2.47 -7.03 4.67
CA TYR A 84 -3.76 -6.48 4.25
C TYR A 84 -3.58 -5.32 3.26
N LEU A 85 -2.70 -4.36 3.56
CA LEU A 85 -2.46 -3.20 2.71
C LEU A 85 -1.81 -3.55 1.38
N LEU A 86 -0.85 -4.47 1.34
CA LEU A 86 -0.16 -4.82 0.09
C LEU A 86 -0.99 -5.75 -0.81
N ASN A 87 -1.78 -6.68 -0.24
CA ASN A 87 -2.69 -7.52 -1.01
C ASN A 87 -3.83 -6.74 -1.67
N ARG A 88 -4.06 -5.49 -1.24
CA ARG A 88 -4.99 -4.58 -1.91
C ARG A 88 -4.56 -4.19 -3.33
N TYR A 89 -3.26 -4.17 -3.61
CA TYR A 89 -2.71 -3.69 -4.89
C TYR A 89 -2.22 -4.83 -5.77
N SER A 90 -1.67 -5.89 -5.17
CA SER A 90 -1.18 -7.06 -5.89
C SER A 90 -1.14 -8.26 -4.96
N LYS A 91 -1.33 -9.46 -5.49
CA LYS A 91 -1.15 -10.69 -4.72
C LYS A 91 0.27 -10.74 -4.16
N SER A 92 0.38 -10.60 -2.85
CA SER A 92 1.65 -10.38 -2.17
C SER A 92 1.68 -11.03 -0.80
N ALA A 93 2.90 -11.26 -0.30
CA ALA A 93 3.15 -11.77 1.03
C ALA A 93 4.23 -10.92 1.68
N VAL A 94 4.00 -10.57 2.94
CA VAL A 94 4.88 -9.73 3.74
C VAL A 94 5.21 -10.46 5.02
N THR A 95 6.51 -10.57 5.30
CA THR A 95 7.00 -11.04 6.58
C THR A 95 7.86 -9.94 7.20
N ILE A 96 7.49 -9.52 8.40
CA ILE A 96 8.18 -8.48 9.15
C ILE A 96 8.94 -9.11 10.30
N ARG A 97 10.19 -8.69 10.45
CA ARG A 97 11.07 -9.08 11.55
C ARG A 97 11.41 -7.83 12.36
N LEU A 98 11.06 -7.85 13.63
CA LEU A 98 11.42 -6.83 14.61
C LEU A 98 12.69 -7.26 15.33
N LYS A 99 13.58 -6.32 15.59
CA LYS A 99 14.67 -6.42 16.56
C LYS A 99 14.91 -5.03 17.13
N GLN A 100 15.75 -4.93 18.16
CA GLN A 100 16.06 -3.66 18.81
C GLN A 100 16.47 -2.59 17.77
N ASN A 101 15.71 -1.49 17.74
CA ASN A 101 15.92 -0.31 16.89
C ASN A 101 15.86 -0.57 15.38
N TYR A 102 15.39 -1.74 14.93
CA TYR A 102 15.22 -2.01 13.50
C TYR A 102 14.03 -2.91 13.13
N LEU A 103 13.46 -2.58 11.97
CA LEU A 103 12.35 -3.30 11.34
C LEU A 103 12.76 -3.75 9.94
N SER A 104 12.70 -5.06 9.69
CA SER A 104 13.04 -5.65 8.40
C SER A 104 11.79 -6.22 7.74
N PHE A 105 11.44 -5.67 6.59
CA PHE A 105 10.33 -6.14 5.77
C PHE A 105 10.86 -7.06 4.68
N HIS A 106 10.22 -8.21 4.51
CA HIS A 106 10.47 -9.15 3.43
C HIS A 106 9.17 -9.27 2.64
N VAL A 107 9.13 -8.67 1.46
CA VAL A 107 7.97 -8.59 0.60
C VAL A 107 8.18 -9.46 -0.63
N THR A 108 7.19 -10.26 -0.96
CA THR A 108 7.09 -10.97 -2.24
C THR A 108 5.81 -10.52 -2.92
N ALA A 109 5.88 -10.09 -4.17
CA ALA A 109 4.71 -9.67 -4.95
C ALA A 109 4.71 -10.36 -6.32
N THR A 110 3.53 -10.72 -6.81
CA THR A 110 3.36 -11.24 -8.18
C THR A 110 3.51 -10.14 -9.22
N LEU A 111 4.20 -10.43 -10.31
CA LEU A 111 4.20 -9.61 -11.51
C LEU A 111 3.09 -10.06 -12.48
N PRO A 112 2.60 -9.16 -13.35
CA PRO A 112 1.86 -9.54 -14.54
C PRO A 112 2.67 -10.53 -15.39
N ASP A 113 1.99 -11.35 -16.19
CA ASP A 113 2.64 -12.33 -17.05
C ASP A 113 3.72 -11.69 -17.93
N ASN A 114 4.95 -12.13 -17.76
CA ASN A 114 6.11 -11.64 -18.48
C ASN A 114 7.18 -12.74 -18.61
N PHE A 115 8.10 -12.57 -19.56
CA PHE A 115 9.16 -13.54 -19.84
C PHE A 115 10.32 -13.53 -18.83
N LEU A 116 10.43 -12.51 -17.98
CA LEU A 116 11.55 -12.33 -17.04
C LEU A 116 11.33 -13.08 -15.73
N GLY A 117 10.08 -13.20 -15.28
CA GLY A 117 9.69 -14.03 -14.14
C GLY A 117 8.41 -13.56 -13.46
N LYS A 118 7.95 -14.36 -12.50
CA LYS A 118 6.61 -14.23 -11.91
C LYS A 118 6.55 -13.42 -10.62
N TYR A 119 7.70 -13.20 -9.96
CA TYR A 119 7.73 -12.55 -8.64
C TYR A 119 8.81 -11.49 -8.54
N VAL A 120 8.54 -10.45 -7.75
CA VAL A 120 9.56 -9.54 -7.22
C VAL A 120 9.70 -9.81 -5.73
N ASN A 121 10.93 -10.09 -5.29
CA ASN A 121 11.25 -10.20 -3.87
C ASN A 121 11.99 -8.94 -3.43
N VAL A 122 11.43 -8.19 -2.49
CA VAL A 122 12.01 -6.96 -1.96
C VAL A 122 12.23 -7.10 -0.46
N THR A 123 13.44 -6.82 0.00
CA THR A 123 13.74 -6.68 1.42
C THR A 123 14.17 -5.26 1.70
N PHE A 124 13.54 -4.58 2.65
CA PHE A 124 13.98 -3.27 3.11
C PHE A 124 14.01 -3.19 4.63
N LYS A 125 14.94 -2.39 5.13
CA LYS A 125 15.17 -2.19 6.57
C LYS A 125 14.98 -0.74 6.94
N PHE A 126 14.21 -0.54 7.99
CA PHE A 126 14.09 0.72 8.70
C PHE A 126 14.85 0.62 10.01
N SER A 127 15.59 1.68 10.36
CA SER A 127 16.34 1.75 11.61
C SER A 127 16.32 3.16 12.19
N ASN A 128 16.41 3.23 13.52
CA ASN A 128 16.52 4.47 14.29
C ASN A 128 17.96 4.68 14.82
N GLU A 129 18.97 4.15 14.13
CA GLU A 129 20.38 4.12 14.62
C GLU A 129 20.93 5.51 15.03
N ASP A 130 20.40 6.60 14.48
CA ASP A 130 20.88 7.97 14.75
C ASP A 130 20.10 8.70 15.87
N ASP A 131 18.85 8.32 16.16
CA ASP A 131 17.99 8.95 17.18
C ASP A 131 16.79 8.02 17.50
N ASP A 132 16.72 7.52 18.74
CA ASP A 132 15.67 6.59 19.21
C ASP A 132 14.25 7.18 19.08
N ASN A 133 14.10 8.51 19.08
CA ASN A 133 12.80 9.18 18.97
C ASN A 133 12.48 9.71 17.57
N ALA A 134 13.36 9.54 16.60
CA ALA A 134 13.12 10.00 15.23
C ALA A 134 12.28 9.01 14.41
N LEU A 135 11.79 9.48 13.26
CA LEU A 135 11.16 8.60 12.28
C LEU A 135 12.21 7.65 11.68
N PRO A 136 11.92 6.34 11.59
CA PRO A 136 12.86 5.38 11.05
C PRO A 136 13.27 5.72 9.62
N VAL A 137 14.58 5.68 9.36
CA VAL A 137 15.13 5.88 8.02
C VAL A 137 15.44 4.55 7.35
N ILE A 138 15.41 4.54 6.02
CA ILE A 138 15.73 3.34 5.26
C ILE A 138 17.24 3.15 5.26
N SER A 139 17.71 2.09 5.92
CA SER A 139 19.14 1.78 6.00
C SER A 139 19.60 0.84 4.89
N LYS A 140 18.76 -0.12 4.49
CA LYS A 140 19.09 -1.12 3.45
C LYS A 140 17.89 -1.45 2.59
N PHE A 141 18.14 -1.65 1.30
CA PHE A 141 17.15 -2.14 0.33
C PHE A 141 17.77 -3.19 -0.57
N LYS A 142 17.05 -4.28 -0.79
CA LYS A 142 17.42 -5.38 -1.67
C LYS A 142 16.22 -5.73 -2.53
N ALA A 143 16.37 -5.74 -3.84
CA ALA A 143 15.36 -6.26 -4.77
C ALA A 143 15.98 -7.44 -5.54
N GLY A 144 15.44 -8.64 -5.35
CA GLY A 144 16.02 -9.89 -5.87
C GLY A 144 17.48 -10.04 -5.43
N LYS A 145 18.42 -9.99 -6.37
CA LYS A 145 19.87 -10.05 -6.09
C LYS A 145 20.53 -8.67 -5.97
N LEU A 146 19.82 -7.59 -6.31
CA LEU A 146 20.35 -6.23 -6.28
C LEU A 146 20.28 -5.67 -4.87
N LEU A 147 21.42 -5.42 -4.25
CA LEU A 147 21.54 -4.74 -2.96
C LEU A 147 21.90 -3.26 -3.19
N LEU A 148 21.07 -2.36 -2.70
CA LEU A 148 21.29 -0.92 -2.76
C LEU A 148 21.79 -0.39 -1.40
N PRO A 149 22.84 0.45 -1.38
CA PRO A 149 23.21 1.24 -0.22
C PRO A 149 22.08 2.21 0.23
N SER A 150 22.18 2.74 1.45
CA SER A 150 21.13 3.56 2.09
C SER A 150 20.65 4.75 1.25
N LYS A 151 21.55 5.57 0.70
CA LYS A 151 21.18 6.76 -0.10
C LYS A 151 20.38 6.44 -1.38
N PRO A 152 20.86 5.58 -2.30
CA PRO A 152 20.08 5.21 -3.48
C PRO A 152 18.81 4.43 -3.11
N ALA A 153 18.84 3.61 -2.06
CA ALA A 153 17.66 2.94 -1.53
C ALA A 153 16.56 3.94 -1.11
N ALA A 154 16.93 4.96 -0.33
CA ALA A 154 16.01 6.01 0.09
C ALA A 154 15.44 6.77 -1.10
N PHE A 155 16.26 7.11 -2.11
CA PHE A 155 15.79 7.76 -3.33
C PHE A 155 14.76 6.93 -4.10
N VAL A 156 15.02 5.63 -4.29
CA VAL A 156 14.11 4.71 -4.99
C VAL A 156 12.80 4.58 -4.23
N MET A 157 12.85 4.39 -2.91
CA MET A 157 11.63 4.25 -2.10
C MET A 157 10.81 5.53 -2.09
N ASP A 158 11.46 6.69 -1.91
CA ASP A 158 10.77 7.98 -1.90
C ASP A 158 10.15 8.29 -3.28
N ARG A 159 10.80 7.88 -4.38
CA ARG A 159 10.21 7.92 -5.73
C ARG A 159 9.01 6.99 -5.86
N PHE A 160 9.12 5.75 -5.40
CA PHE A 160 8.05 4.76 -5.43
C PHE A 160 6.82 5.20 -4.61
N VAL A 161 7.04 5.70 -3.39
CA VAL A 161 5.98 6.20 -2.52
C VAL A 161 5.27 7.39 -3.16
N ARG A 162 6.01 8.37 -3.71
CA ARG A 162 5.40 9.55 -4.34
C ARG A 162 4.49 9.24 -5.53
N TYR A 163 4.86 8.27 -6.37
CA TYR A 163 4.10 7.92 -7.57
C TYR A 163 3.14 6.75 -7.37
N SER A 164 2.97 6.27 -6.14
CA SER A 164 1.99 5.25 -5.81
C SER A 164 0.87 5.82 -4.94
N SER A 165 -0.20 5.05 -4.83
CA SER A 165 -1.29 5.24 -3.88
C SER A 165 -0.84 5.26 -2.41
N LEU A 166 0.43 4.91 -2.12
CA LEU A 166 1.02 4.98 -0.78
C LEU A 166 1.36 6.41 -0.36
N ASN A 167 1.46 7.36 -1.30
CA ASN A 167 1.83 8.75 -1.00
C ASN A 167 0.91 9.39 0.06
N GLN A 168 -0.40 9.22 -0.08
CA GLN A 168 -1.38 9.76 0.87
C GLN A 168 -1.17 9.23 2.29
N TYR A 169 -0.87 7.94 2.45
CA TYR A 169 -0.60 7.33 3.75
C TYR A 169 0.73 7.81 4.32
N ALA A 170 1.77 7.91 3.48
CA ALA A 170 3.08 8.40 3.89
C ALA A 170 3.04 9.86 4.34
N LEU A 171 2.23 10.71 3.69
CA LEU A 171 2.05 12.10 4.08
C LEU A 171 1.36 12.23 5.44
N LEU A 172 0.30 11.47 5.71
CA LEU A 172 -0.34 11.47 7.03
C LEU A 172 0.59 10.93 8.11
N ALA A 173 1.31 9.84 7.82
CA ALA A 173 2.28 9.25 8.72
C ALA A 173 3.35 10.29 9.11
N ARG A 174 4.01 10.92 8.14
CA ARG A 174 5.05 11.93 8.40
C ARG A 174 4.52 13.17 9.14
N ARG A 175 3.24 13.51 8.96
CA ARG A 175 2.63 14.72 9.57
C ARG A 175 2.22 14.50 11.03
N TYR A 176 1.70 13.31 11.35
CA TYR A 176 1.04 13.07 12.64
C TYR A 176 1.79 12.13 13.57
N ILE A 177 2.69 11.31 13.03
CA ILE A 177 3.56 10.45 13.84
C ILE A 177 4.70 11.30 14.38
N LYS A 178 4.84 11.32 15.71
CA LYS A 178 5.89 12.04 16.42
C LYS A 178 7.15 11.18 16.58
N SER A 179 6.98 9.94 17.04
CA SER A 179 8.08 9.01 17.25
C SER A 179 7.62 7.57 17.06
N ILE A 180 8.58 6.70 16.73
CA ILE A 180 8.38 5.27 16.58
C ILE A 180 9.48 4.58 17.37
N ASP A 181 9.13 3.93 18.47
CA ASP A 181 10.05 3.09 19.23
C ASP A 181 9.92 1.63 18.77
N ILE A 182 11.06 0.96 18.55
CA ILE A 182 11.11 -0.38 17.96
C ILE A 182 11.84 -1.32 18.92
N THR A 183 11.10 -2.25 19.51
CA THR A 183 11.64 -3.32 20.35
C THR A 183 11.55 -4.66 19.61
N PRO A 184 12.20 -5.74 20.10
CA PRO A 184 12.10 -7.06 19.49
C PRO A 184 10.68 -7.64 19.45
N GLU A 185 9.78 -7.18 20.31
CA GLU A 185 8.42 -7.74 20.46
C GLU A 185 7.34 -6.84 19.85
N GLN A 186 7.54 -5.52 19.89
CA GLN A 186 6.52 -4.54 19.53
C GLN A 186 7.10 -3.26 18.94
N VAL A 187 6.24 -2.52 18.25
CA VAL A 187 6.48 -1.15 17.82
C VAL A 187 5.52 -0.24 18.57
N THR A 188 6.07 0.79 19.23
CA THR A 188 5.30 1.79 19.94
C THR A 188 5.26 3.07 19.10
N LEU A 189 4.07 3.45 18.69
CA LEU A 189 3.81 4.64 17.89
C LEU A 189 3.29 5.77 18.78
N THR A 190 3.97 6.91 18.79
CA THR A 190 3.46 8.13 19.41
C THR A 190 2.95 9.09 18.34
N TYR A 191 1.71 9.54 18.45
CA TYR A 191 1.07 10.39 17.43
C TYR A 191 0.26 11.54 18.05
N HIS A 192 0.14 12.63 17.30
CA HIS A 192 -0.78 13.72 17.65
C HIS A 192 -2.17 13.41 17.08
N SER A 193 -3.14 13.26 17.99
CA SER A 193 -4.55 13.14 17.64
C SER A 193 -5.15 14.54 17.60
N SER A 194 -5.68 14.99 16.47
CA SER A 194 -6.56 16.16 16.40
C SER A 194 -7.85 15.75 15.72
N ARG A 195 -8.91 16.55 15.86
CA ARG A 195 -10.18 16.26 15.17
C ARG A 195 -9.99 16.15 13.66
N GLU A 196 -9.11 16.97 13.10
CA GLU A 196 -8.76 16.95 11.69
C GLU A 196 -8.01 15.66 11.31
N THR A 197 -7.04 15.22 12.13
CA THR A 197 -6.26 14.00 11.84
C THR A 197 -7.14 12.75 11.86
N LEU A 198 -8.08 12.67 12.82
CA LEU A 198 -9.03 11.55 12.94
C LEU A 198 -9.98 11.49 11.73
N LEU A 199 -10.46 12.64 11.25
CA LEU A 199 -11.29 12.70 10.04
C LEU A 199 -10.51 12.29 8.79
N GLN A 200 -9.28 12.77 8.61
CA GLN A 200 -8.42 12.40 7.48
C GLN A 200 -8.06 10.91 7.51
N ALA A 201 -7.69 10.37 8.67
CA ALA A 201 -7.38 8.95 8.84
C ALA A 201 -8.62 8.07 8.57
N LYS A 202 -9.79 8.44 9.12
CA LYS A 202 -11.05 7.75 8.83
C LYS A 202 -11.35 7.76 7.34
N ASN A 203 -11.28 8.92 6.68
CA ASN A 203 -11.55 9.05 5.26
C ASN A 203 -10.59 8.22 4.40
N LEU A 204 -9.30 8.16 4.72
CA LEU A 204 -8.37 7.27 4.00
C LEU A 204 -8.67 5.80 4.23
N LEU A 205 -9.05 5.40 5.44
CA LEU A 205 -9.38 4.00 5.73
C LEU A 205 -10.69 3.57 5.08
N THR A 206 -11.66 4.48 4.92
CA THR A 206 -12.95 4.19 4.29
C THR A 206 -12.94 4.38 2.77
N HIS A 207 -12.21 5.36 2.23
CA HIS A 207 -12.20 5.71 0.79
C HIS A 207 -10.90 5.31 0.06
N GLY A 208 -9.82 4.96 0.77
CA GLY A 208 -8.57 4.47 0.14
C GLY A 208 -8.73 3.12 -0.56
N ALA A 209 -9.74 2.37 -0.14
CA ALA A 209 -10.95 1.98 -0.89
C ALA A 209 -10.91 1.52 -2.37
N SER A 210 -9.99 1.94 -3.24
CA SER A 210 -10.11 1.81 -4.71
C SER A 210 -11.12 2.78 -5.34
N ASN A 211 -10.78 4.07 -5.39
CA ASN A 211 -11.53 5.07 -6.18
C ASN A 211 -11.50 4.84 -7.71
N GLN A 212 -10.77 3.84 -8.23
CA GLN A 212 -10.73 3.56 -9.68
C GLN A 212 -11.50 2.30 -10.08
N ALA A 213 -11.61 1.29 -9.21
CA ALA A 213 -12.42 0.10 -9.49
C ALA A 213 -13.81 0.15 -8.82
N LEU A 214 -13.99 1.00 -7.79
CA LEU A 214 -15.34 1.28 -7.26
C LEU A 214 -16.11 2.28 -8.12
N THR A 215 -15.44 3.10 -8.95
CA THR A 215 -16.11 4.15 -9.74
C THR A 215 -17.28 3.60 -10.56
N PRO A 216 -17.12 2.51 -11.35
CA PRO A 216 -18.22 2.00 -12.19
C PRO A 216 -19.40 1.48 -11.35
N TYR A 217 -19.11 0.84 -10.22
CA TYR A 217 -20.16 0.31 -9.33
C TYR A 217 -20.83 1.40 -8.52
N GLN A 218 -20.09 2.43 -8.07
CA GLN A 218 -20.61 3.60 -7.39
C GLN A 218 -21.44 4.47 -8.32
N GLU A 219 -21.01 4.66 -9.57
CA GLU A 219 -21.80 5.32 -10.62
C GLU A 219 -23.08 4.55 -10.91
N LYS A 220 -22.98 3.22 -11.07
CA LYS A 220 -24.17 2.41 -11.32
C LYS A 220 -25.12 2.40 -10.13
N LEU A 221 -24.60 2.38 -8.90
CA LEU A 221 -25.38 2.52 -7.68
C LEU A 221 -26.07 3.90 -7.62
N ALA A 222 -25.35 4.98 -7.93
CA ALA A 222 -25.92 6.32 -7.96
C ALA A 222 -27.04 6.45 -9.00
N ASP A 223 -26.88 5.83 -10.18
CA ASP A 223 -27.92 5.72 -11.21
C ASP A 223 -29.16 4.96 -10.71
N ILE A 224 -28.99 3.84 -10.01
CA ILE A 224 -30.12 3.10 -9.41
C ILE A 224 -30.85 3.96 -8.37
N VAL A 225 -30.10 4.62 -7.48
CA VAL A 225 -30.69 5.45 -6.41
C VAL A 225 -31.35 6.70 -6.95
N ALA A 226 -30.79 7.34 -7.98
CA ALA A 226 -31.34 8.54 -8.59
C ALA A 226 -32.65 8.28 -9.36
N ASN A 227 -32.79 7.09 -9.95
CA ASN A 227 -34.00 6.68 -10.67
C ASN A 227 -35.05 6.03 -9.76
N HIS A 228 -34.75 5.84 -8.48
CA HIS A 228 -35.68 5.26 -7.51
C HIS A 228 -36.63 6.33 -6.95
N ASP A 229 -37.90 5.97 -6.74
CA ASP A 229 -38.88 6.86 -6.12
C ASP A 229 -38.55 7.06 -4.63
N PRO A 230 -38.21 8.27 -4.17
CA PRO A 230 -37.86 8.52 -2.77
C PRO A 230 -39.00 8.24 -1.79
N ASN A 231 -40.25 8.14 -2.25
CA ASN A 231 -41.40 7.81 -1.40
C ASN A 231 -41.50 6.30 -1.08
N TRP A 232 -40.73 5.46 -1.77
CA TRP A 232 -40.77 4.01 -1.60
C TRP A 232 -39.46 3.47 -1.02
N ARG A 233 -39.54 2.33 -0.32
CA ARG A 233 -38.34 1.64 0.18
C ARG A 233 -37.61 0.98 -0.98
N LEU A 234 -36.33 1.29 -1.15
CA LEU A 234 -35.46 0.65 -2.13
C LEU A 234 -35.16 -0.79 -1.71
N SER A 235 -35.50 -1.76 -2.54
CA SER A 235 -35.23 -3.16 -2.28
C SER A 235 -33.75 -3.49 -2.45
N LEU A 236 -33.21 -4.34 -1.58
CA LEU A 236 -31.85 -4.86 -1.75
C LEU A 236 -31.70 -5.59 -3.10
N ALA A 237 -32.76 -6.23 -3.61
CA ALA A 237 -32.72 -6.90 -4.91
C ALA A 237 -32.57 -5.91 -6.08
N GLU A 238 -33.15 -4.72 -5.96
CA GLU A 238 -33.05 -3.63 -6.96
C GLU A 238 -31.65 -3.03 -6.98
N LEU A 239 -30.92 -3.10 -5.86
CA LEU A 239 -29.50 -2.76 -5.79
C LEU A 239 -28.61 -3.87 -6.35
N LEU A 240 -28.80 -5.10 -5.86
CA LEU A 240 -27.89 -6.20 -6.15
C LEU A 240 -27.96 -6.64 -7.62
N LYS A 241 -29.17 -6.75 -8.20
CA LYS A 241 -29.33 -7.31 -9.54
C LYS A 241 -28.57 -6.51 -10.61
N PRO A 242 -28.73 -5.18 -10.74
CA PRO A 242 -28.01 -4.43 -11.76
C PRO A 242 -26.49 -4.36 -11.49
N LEU A 243 -26.07 -4.32 -10.22
CA LEU A 243 -24.65 -4.31 -9.88
C LEU A 243 -23.96 -5.64 -10.20
N PHE A 244 -24.62 -6.78 -9.93
CA PHE A 244 -24.09 -8.09 -10.31
C PHE A 244 -24.17 -8.34 -11.82
N THR A 245 -25.12 -7.74 -12.54
CA THR A 245 -25.11 -7.73 -14.01
C THR A 245 -23.86 -7.03 -14.54
N LEU A 246 -23.54 -5.83 -14.02
CA LEU A 246 -22.32 -5.12 -14.38
C LEU A 246 -21.05 -5.93 -14.04
N ALA A 247 -21.03 -6.59 -12.89
CA ALA A 247 -19.91 -7.46 -12.51
C ALA A 247 -19.75 -8.65 -13.45
N TYR A 248 -20.85 -9.28 -13.86
CA TYR A 248 -20.82 -10.35 -14.84
C TYR A 248 -20.24 -9.87 -16.18
N GLU A 249 -20.66 -8.71 -16.68
CA GLU A 249 -20.18 -8.14 -17.94
C GLU A 249 -18.68 -7.79 -17.92
N ARG A 250 -18.15 -7.39 -16.75
CA ARG A 250 -16.74 -7.05 -16.55
C ARG A 250 -15.87 -8.25 -16.16
N SER A 251 -16.49 -9.37 -15.82
CA SER A 251 -15.78 -10.55 -15.34
C SER A 251 -15.11 -11.32 -16.48
N THR A 252 -13.89 -11.72 -16.19
CA THR A 252 -13.11 -12.73 -16.88
C THR A 252 -12.81 -13.86 -15.89
N LEU A 253 -12.29 -14.99 -16.37
CA LEU A 253 -11.91 -16.11 -15.51
C LEU A 253 -10.92 -15.71 -14.39
N ASN A 254 -10.13 -14.64 -14.59
CA ASN A 254 -9.07 -14.23 -13.67
C ASN A 254 -9.51 -13.20 -12.62
N ASN A 255 -10.62 -12.47 -12.83
CA ASN A 255 -11.06 -11.38 -11.93
C ASN A 255 -12.50 -11.57 -11.39
N ALA A 256 -13.22 -12.63 -11.74
CA ALA A 256 -14.61 -12.82 -11.30
C ALA A 256 -14.83 -12.75 -9.77
N ILE A 257 -13.89 -13.28 -8.98
CA ILE A 257 -13.94 -13.19 -7.51
C ILE A 257 -13.84 -11.72 -7.06
N GLU A 258 -12.96 -10.95 -7.68
CA GLU A 258 -12.75 -9.55 -7.33
C GLU A 258 -13.91 -8.68 -7.79
N GLU A 259 -14.47 -8.88 -8.99
CA GLU A 259 -15.66 -8.14 -9.44
C GLU A 259 -16.86 -8.37 -8.49
N ASN A 260 -17.10 -9.62 -8.06
CA ASN A 260 -18.14 -9.92 -7.06
C ASN A 260 -17.87 -9.24 -5.71
N ARG A 261 -16.61 -9.23 -5.27
CA ARG A 261 -16.18 -8.56 -4.04
C ARG A 261 -16.45 -7.05 -4.10
N MET A 262 -16.23 -6.42 -5.25
CA MET A 262 -16.48 -4.97 -5.45
C MET A 262 -17.96 -4.62 -5.34
N VAL A 263 -18.86 -5.44 -5.89
CA VAL A 263 -20.31 -5.26 -5.73
C VAL A 263 -20.71 -5.31 -4.26
N ILE A 264 -20.25 -6.32 -3.53
CA ILE A 264 -20.57 -6.50 -2.10
C ILE A 264 -20.06 -5.31 -1.28
N PHE A 265 -18.83 -4.85 -1.54
CA PHE A 265 -18.28 -3.67 -0.86
C PHE A 265 -19.09 -2.40 -1.15
N THR A 266 -19.47 -2.18 -2.41
CA THR A 266 -20.24 -1.00 -2.82
C THR A 266 -21.61 -0.96 -2.14
N VAL A 267 -22.33 -2.09 -2.12
CA VAL A 267 -23.63 -2.18 -1.44
C VAL A 267 -23.47 -2.04 0.08
N ASN A 268 -22.45 -2.67 0.66
CA ASN A 268 -22.17 -2.55 2.09
C ASN A 268 -21.85 -1.10 2.48
N GLU A 269 -21.10 -0.37 1.64
CA GLU A 269 -20.81 1.05 1.85
C GLU A 269 -22.08 1.89 1.84
N TYR A 270 -22.96 1.68 0.85
CA TYR A 270 -24.25 2.37 0.76
C TYR A 270 -25.15 2.11 1.97
N VAL A 271 -25.37 0.84 2.31
CA VAL A 271 -26.28 0.44 3.40
C VAL A 271 -25.79 0.92 4.76
N ASN A 272 -24.47 0.93 4.99
CA ASN A 272 -23.88 1.35 6.27
C ASN A 272 -23.45 2.82 6.30
N LYS A 273 -23.74 3.60 5.24
CA LYS A 273 -23.49 5.04 5.23
C LYS A 273 -24.46 5.69 6.22
N GLN A 274 -24.06 5.77 7.49
CA GLN A 274 -24.77 6.58 8.47
C GLN A 274 -24.76 8.02 7.96
N GLU A 275 -25.95 8.59 7.69
CA GLU A 275 -26.10 10.03 7.49
C GLU A 275 -25.49 10.71 8.71
N THR A 276 -24.33 11.32 8.50
CA THR A 276 -23.72 12.18 9.49
C THR A 276 -24.51 13.48 9.40
N LYS A 277 -25.61 13.55 10.16
CA LYS A 277 -26.22 14.82 10.55
C LYS A 277 -25.45 15.40 11.73
#